data_AF-A0A919XYC0-F1
#
_entry.id   AF-A0A919XYC0-F1
#
_cell.length_a   1.000
_cell.length_b   1.000
_cell.length_c   1.000
_cell.angle_alpha   90.00
_cell.angle_beta   90.00
_cell.angle_gamma   90.00
#
_symmetry.space_group_name_H-M   'P 1'
#
loop_
_entity.id
_entity.type
_entity.pdbx_description
1 polymer ?
#
loop_
_entity_poly.entity_id
_entity_poly.type
_entity_poly.pdbx_seq_one_letter_code
_entity_poly.pdbx_strand_id
1 'polypeptide(L)'
;MERIYKHIEEYSDQEIEEMLERQEVEELMYLSLSVGMYHHNWKFAQDICLRLAQHENPIVRSNAIMGIAHVARTKRKLDKRLVKPIVLKELRENKENKGTILDAISDINLFLKWNLAKKHN
;
A
#
# COMPACT_ATOMS: atom_id res chain seq x y z
N MET A 1 5.15 -13.58 20.97
CA MET A 1 4.93 -13.88 19.54
C MET A 1 6.28 -13.82 18.86
N GLU A 2 6.72 -14.91 18.25
CA GLU A 2 8.00 -14.97 17.54
C GLU A 2 7.85 -14.27 16.19
N ARG A 3 8.83 -13.43 15.80
CA ARG A 3 8.81 -12.75 14.51
C ARG A 3 9.43 -13.67 13.47
N ILE A 4 8.64 -14.06 12.47
CA ILE A 4 9.09 -14.92 11.38
C ILE A 4 9.28 -14.06 10.14
N TYR A 5 10.46 -14.13 9.53
CA TYR A 5 10.72 -13.50 8.24
C TYR A 5 10.01 -14.27 7.12
N LYS A 6 9.30 -13.55 6.24
CA LYS A 6 8.70 -14.08 5.01
C LYS A 6 9.18 -13.23 3.85
N HIS A 7 9.74 -13.88 2.84
CA HIS A 7 10.11 -13.22 1.59
C HIS A 7 8.83 -12.81 0.83
N ILE A 8 8.87 -11.65 0.17
CA ILE A 8 7.76 -11.17 -0.67
C ILE A 8 8.06 -11.62 -2.10
N GLU A 9 7.22 -12.49 -2.63
CA GLU A 9 7.36 -13.00 -4.00
C GLU A 9 6.88 -11.97 -5.04
N GLU A 10 7.41 -12.04 -6.25
CA GLU A 10 6.87 -11.36 -7.42
C GLU A 10 5.81 -12.25 -8.09
N TYR A 11 4.71 -11.65 -8.53
CA TYR A 11 3.59 -12.35 -9.15
C TYR A 11 3.32 -11.83 -10.56
N SER A 12 2.89 -12.72 -11.45
CA SER A 12 2.37 -12.38 -12.76
C SER A 12 0.99 -11.71 -12.66
N ASP A 13 0.59 -10.98 -13.71
CA ASP A 13 -0.74 -10.35 -13.79
C ASP A 13 -1.88 -11.36 -13.56
N GLN A 14 -1.73 -12.60 -14.03
CA GLN A 14 -2.73 -13.66 -13.81
C GLN A 14 -2.81 -14.06 -12.33
N GLU A 15 -1.67 -14.32 -11.69
CA GLU A 15 -1.65 -14.68 -10.26
C GLU A 15 -2.21 -13.55 -9.38
N ILE A 16 -1.93 -12.30 -9.74
CA ILE A 16 -2.48 -11.12 -9.06
C ILE A 16 -4.01 -11.13 -9.13
N GLU A 17 -4.59 -11.36 -10.31
CA GLU A 17 -6.06 -11.43 -10.45
C GLU A 17 -6.65 -12.61 -9.70
N GLU A 18 -6.04 -13.80 -9.75
CA GLU A 18 -6.51 -14.96 -9.00
C GLU A 18 -6.52 -14.71 -7.48
N MET A 19 -5.49 -14.05 -6.94
CA MET A 19 -5.45 -13.64 -5.52
C MET A 19 -6.55 -12.63 -5.19
N LEU A 20 -6.82 -11.68 -6.10
CA LEU A 20 -7.90 -10.71 -5.95
C LEU A 20 -9.29 -11.37 -6.03
N GLU A 21 -9.45 -12.47 -6.75
CA GLU A 21 -10.70 -13.23 -6.77
C GLU A 21 -10.91 -14.04 -5.49
N ARG A 22 -9.85 -14.68 -4.99
CA ARG A 22 -9.91 -15.49 -3.75
C ARG A 22 -10.23 -14.67 -2.50
N GLN A 23 -9.85 -13.39 -2.46
CA GLN A 23 -10.10 -12.48 -1.33
C GLN A 23 -9.51 -12.97 0.02
N GLU A 24 -8.48 -13.81 0.00
CA GLU A 24 -7.86 -14.32 1.22
C GLU A 24 -7.04 -13.24 1.92
N VAL A 25 -7.40 -12.90 3.16
CA VAL A 25 -6.82 -11.77 3.91
C VAL A 25 -5.29 -11.84 3.95
N GLU A 26 -4.73 -13.02 4.23
CA GLU A 26 -3.28 -13.19 4.28
C GLU A 26 -2.61 -12.94 2.93
N GLU A 27 -3.19 -13.48 1.85
CA GLU A 27 -2.70 -13.25 0.49
C GLU A 27 -2.75 -11.78 0.11
N LEU A 28 -3.87 -11.09 0.40
CA LEU A 28 -4.06 -9.68 0.04
C LEU A 28 -3.09 -8.74 0.78
N MET A 29 -2.74 -9.05 2.04
CA MET A 29 -1.72 -8.30 2.78
C MET A 29 -0.40 -8.32 2.00
N TYR A 30 0.08 -9.49 1.60
CA TYR A 30 1.35 -9.64 0.89
C TYR A 30 1.29 -9.17 -0.56
N LEU A 31 0.15 -9.35 -1.22
CA LEU A 31 -0.09 -8.91 -2.59
C LEU A 31 0.19 -7.42 -2.74
N SER A 32 -0.34 -6.59 -1.82
CA SER A 32 -0.14 -5.14 -1.88
C SER A 32 1.33 -4.72 -1.80
N LEU A 33 2.13 -5.42 -0.99
CA LEU A 33 3.56 -5.19 -0.89
C LEU A 33 4.28 -5.63 -2.17
N SER A 34 3.97 -6.84 -2.64
CA SER A 34 4.54 -7.42 -3.87
C SER A 34 4.34 -6.51 -5.08
N VAL A 35 3.10 -6.11 -5.37
CA VAL A 35 2.82 -5.26 -6.54
C VAL A 35 3.49 -3.89 -6.41
N GLY A 36 3.57 -3.32 -5.20
CA GLY A 36 4.25 -2.06 -4.98
C GLY A 36 5.77 -2.13 -5.16
N MET A 37 6.38 -3.25 -4.77
CA MET A 37 7.82 -3.47 -4.85
C MET A 37 8.25 -3.80 -6.28
N TYR A 38 7.58 -4.77 -6.90
CA TYR A 38 8.11 -5.46 -8.08
C TYR A 38 7.42 -5.03 -9.37
N HIS A 39 6.09 -4.98 -9.40
CA HIS A 39 5.32 -4.81 -10.63
C HIS A 39 5.82 -3.63 -11.50
N HIS A 40 6.07 -3.90 -12.78
CA HIS A 40 6.74 -2.96 -13.68
C HIS A 40 5.88 -1.72 -14.01
N ASN A 41 4.56 -1.90 -14.11
CA ASN A 41 3.61 -0.82 -14.37
C ASN A 41 3.17 -0.14 -13.05
N TRP A 42 3.69 1.07 -12.80
CA TRP A 42 3.38 1.84 -11.60
C TRP A 42 1.89 2.16 -11.44
N LYS A 43 1.17 2.36 -12.54
CA LYS A 43 -0.25 2.72 -12.51
C LYS A 43 -1.08 1.51 -12.13
N PHE A 44 -0.78 0.35 -12.72
CA PHE A 44 -1.39 -0.91 -12.33
C PHE A 44 -1.16 -1.21 -10.84
N ALA A 45 0.10 -1.15 -10.38
CA ALA A 45 0.44 -1.37 -8.98
C ALA A 45 -0.32 -0.42 -8.03
N GLN A 46 -0.39 0.87 -8.37
CA GLN A 46 -1.17 1.85 -7.62
C GLN A 46 -2.65 1.47 -7.58
N ASP A 47 -3.25 1.15 -8.72
CA ASP A 47 -4.68 0.90 -8.84
C ASP A 47 -5.09 -0.36 -8.05
N ILE A 48 -4.24 -1.40 -8.04
CA ILE A 48 -4.41 -2.58 -7.16
C ILE A 48 -4.34 -2.17 -5.69
N CYS A 49 -3.33 -1.40 -5.28
CA CYS A 49 -3.24 -0.96 -3.88
C CYS A 49 -4.44 -0.07 -3.49
N LEU A 50 -4.94 0.79 -4.39
CA LEU A 50 -6.12 1.61 -4.12
C LEU A 50 -7.39 0.77 -3.97
N ARG A 51 -7.54 -0.29 -4.77
CA ARG A 51 -8.61 -1.29 -4.62
C ARG A 51 -8.53 -1.97 -3.26
N LEU A 52 -7.36 -2.46 -2.87
CA LEU A 52 -7.14 -3.13 -1.58
C LEU A 52 -7.30 -2.18 -0.38
N ALA A 53 -7.03 -0.89 -0.55
CA ALA A 53 -7.28 0.12 0.47
C ALA A 53 -8.79 0.37 0.74
N GLN A 54 -9.70 -0.24 -0.02
CA GLN A 54 -11.15 -0.26 0.27
C GLN A 54 -11.62 -1.57 0.94
N HIS A 55 -10.73 -2.52 1.21
CA HIS A 55 -11.08 -3.81 1.81
C HIS A 55 -11.66 -3.66 3.22
N GLU A 56 -12.55 -4.57 3.64
CA GLU A 56 -13.19 -4.51 4.98
C GLU A 56 -12.20 -4.71 6.13
N ASN A 57 -11.19 -5.54 5.91
CA ASN A 57 -10.15 -5.84 6.90
C ASN A 57 -9.15 -4.66 7.03
N PRO A 58 -9.00 -4.06 8.24
CA PRO A 58 -8.09 -2.93 8.46
C PRO A 58 -6.61 -3.25 8.21
N ILE A 59 -6.18 -4.51 8.37
CA ILE A 59 -4.78 -4.90 8.15
C ILE A 59 -4.48 -4.95 6.64
N VAL A 60 -5.44 -5.41 5.82
CA VAL A 60 -5.31 -5.35 4.35
C VAL A 60 -5.20 -3.89 3.90
N ARG A 61 -6.04 -3.00 4.44
CA ARG A 61 -6.00 -1.57 4.09
C ARG A 61 -4.68 -0.92 4.49
N SER A 62 -4.14 -1.17 5.69
CA SER A 62 -2.86 -0.58 6.11
C SER A 62 -1.69 -1.09 5.26
N ASN A 63 -1.66 -2.38 4.91
CA ASN A 63 -0.67 -2.94 4.00
C ASN A 63 -0.82 -2.37 2.58
N ALA A 64 -2.05 -2.10 2.12
CA ALA A 64 -2.28 -1.42 0.86
C ALA A 64 -1.66 0.00 0.83
N ILE A 65 -1.73 0.74 1.93
CA ILE A 65 -1.02 2.03 2.05
C ILE A 65 0.50 1.85 2.02
N MET A 66 1.03 0.78 2.63
CA MET A 66 2.45 0.43 2.52
C MET A 66 2.86 0.05 1.09
N GLY A 67 2.01 -0.69 0.37
CA GLY A 67 2.17 -0.96 -1.07
C GLY A 67 2.28 0.31 -1.91
N ILE A 68 1.42 1.31 -1.64
CA ILE A 68 1.51 2.64 -2.28
C ILE A 68 2.86 3.31 -1.98
N ALA A 69 3.37 3.20 -0.75
CA ALA A 69 4.68 3.72 -0.39
C ALA A 69 5.81 3.00 -1.14
N HIS A 70 5.70 1.69 -1.36
CA HIS A 70 6.64 0.97 -2.22
C HIS A 70 6.59 1.46 -3.67
N VAL A 71 5.42 1.71 -4.25
CA VAL A 71 5.33 2.32 -5.60
C VAL A 71 6.03 3.68 -5.64
N ALA A 72 5.79 4.52 -4.62
CA ALA A 72 6.49 5.80 -4.48
C ALA A 72 8.01 5.62 -4.42
N ARG A 73 8.50 4.65 -3.64
CA ARG A 73 9.93 4.37 -3.46
C ARG A 73 10.60 3.84 -4.73
N THR A 74 10.00 2.83 -5.34
CA THR A 74 10.60 2.06 -6.44
C THR A 74 10.39 2.73 -7.79
N LYS A 75 9.21 3.33 -8.02
CA LYS A 75 8.81 3.86 -9.34
C LYS A 75 8.76 5.39 -9.39
N ARG A 76 8.82 6.08 -8.24
CA ARG A 76 8.83 7.55 -8.13
C ARG A 76 7.64 8.23 -8.80
N LYS A 77 6.51 7.53 -8.89
CA LYS A 77 5.28 8.00 -9.54
C LYS A 77 4.05 7.52 -8.78
N LEU A 78 3.11 8.44 -8.58
CA LEU A 78 1.76 8.20 -8.07
C LEU A 78 0.84 9.33 -8.58
N ASP A 79 -0.43 9.04 -8.84
CA ASP A 79 -1.46 10.08 -9.00
C ASP A 79 -1.88 10.57 -7.61
N LYS A 80 -1.36 11.74 -7.24
CA LYS A 80 -1.65 12.39 -5.96
C LYS A 80 -3.13 12.61 -5.70
N ARG A 81 -3.93 12.86 -6.73
CA ARG A 81 -5.37 13.16 -6.59
C ARG A 81 -6.13 11.94 -6.12
N LEU A 82 -5.71 10.75 -6.57
CA LEU A 82 -6.32 9.47 -6.17
C LEU A 82 -5.76 9.00 -4.83
N VAL A 83 -4.45 9.08 -4.63
CA VAL A 83 -3.77 8.54 -3.45
C VAL A 83 -4.05 9.35 -2.19
N LYS A 84 -3.94 10.69 -2.25
CA LYS A 84 -4.06 11.56 -1.07
C LYS A 84 -5.33 11.33 -0.25
N PRO A 85 -6.55 11.34 -0.83
CA PRO A 85 -7.77 11.17 -0.04
C PRO A 85 -7.82 9.82 0.68
N ILE A 86 -7.38 8.75 0.03
CA ILE A 86 -7.40 7.39 0.60
C ILE A 86 -6.40 7.26 1.75
N VAL A 87 -5.14 7.69 1.55
CA VAL A 87 -4.12 7.66 2.60
C VAL A 87 -4.53 8.47 3.83
N LEU A 88 -5.09 9.67 3.62
CA LEU A 88 -5.52 10.53 4.73
C LEU A 88 -6.77 10.01 5.43
N LYS A 89 -7.68 9.36 4.70
CA LYS A 89 -8.83 8.65 5.29
C LYS A 89 -8.34 7.52 6.20
N GLU A 90 -7.45 6.69 5.68
CA GLU A 90 -6.92 5.54 6.42
C GLU A 90 -6.16 5.96 7.68
N LEU A 91 -5.34 7.02 7.62
CA LEU A 91 -4.69 7.60 8.79
C LEU A 91 -5.69 8.05 9.89
N ARG A 92 -6.88 8.51 9.49
CA ARG A 92 -7.91 8.93 10.43
C ARG A 92 -8.67 7.74 11.01
N GLU A 93 -8.98 6.72 10.21
CA GLU A 93 -9.93 5.67 10.58
C GLU A 93 -9.24 4.44 11.20
N ASN A 94 -8.08 4.02 10.69
CA ASN A 94 -7.41 2.82 11.16
C ASN A 94 -6.43 3.12 12.30
N LYS A 95 -6.98 3.16 13.52
CA LYS A 95 -6.22 3.48 14.74
C LYS A 95 -5.24 2.37 15.12
N GLU A 96 -5.61 1.12 14.88
CA GLU A 96 -4.82 -0.06 15.24
C GLU A 96 -3.50 -0.11 14.46
N ASN A 97 -3.53 0.19 13.16
CA ASN A 97 -2.36 0.12 12.27
C ASN A 97 -1.75 1.49 11.97
N LYS A 98 -1.99 2.48 12.84
CA LYS A 98 -1.58 3.87 12.62
C LYS A 98 -0.08 4.03 12.40
N GLY A 99 0.75 3.23 13.08
CA GLY A 99 2.20 3.24 12.91
C GLY A 99 2.62 2.95 11.47
N THR A 100 2.16 1.82 10.92
CA THR A 100 2.39 1.42 9.53
C THR A 100 1.96 2.50 8.53
N ILE A 101 0.82 3.14 8.76
CA ILE A 101 0.30 4.19 7.88
C ILE A 101 1.18 5.45 7.94
N LEU A 102 1.68 5.82 9.12
CA LEU A 102 2.61 6.94 9.29
C LEU A 102 3.97 6.69 8.63
N ASP A 103 4.48 5.46 8.71
CA ASP A 103 5.72 5.05 8.04
C ASP A 103 5.54 5.15 6.52
N ALA A 104 4.46 4.60 5.99
CA ALA A 104 4.12 4.70 4.57
C ALA A 104 3.96 6.16 4.09
N ILE A 105 3.30 7.02 4.87
CA ILE A 105 3.20 8.46 4.60
C ILE A 105 4.58 9.12 4.56
N SER A 106 5.47 8.75 5.48
CA SER A 106 6.83 9.28 5.54
C SER A 106 7.63 8.91 4.29
N ASP A 107 7.52 7.67 3.83
CA ASP A 107 8.14 7.18 2.59
C ASP A 107 7.58 7.88 1.35
N ILE A 108 6.26 8.01 1.24
CA ILE A 108 5.61 8.74 0.12
C ILE A 108 6.12 10.20 0.08
N ASN A 109 6.15 10.86 1.24
CA ASN A 109 6.64 12.23 1.37
C ASN A 109 8.11 12.35 0.98
N LEU A 110 8.95 11.43 1.45
CA LEU A 110 10.38 11.40 1.16
C LEU A 110 10.64 11.22 -0.33
N PHE A 111 10.03 10.22 -0.94
CA PHE A 111 10.39 9.79 -2.29
C PHE A 111 9.70 10.60 -3.40
N LEU A 112 8.56 11.22 -3.13
CA LEU A 112 7.83 12.08 -4.08
C LEU A 112 7.90 13.57 -3.72
N LYS A 113 8.58 13.95 -2.63
CA LYS A 113 8.63 15.32 -2.09
C LYS A 113 7.23 15.88 -1.81
N TRP A 114 6.33 15.03 -1.33
CA TRP A 114 4.99 15.43 -0.90
C TRP A 114 5.01 15.89 0.57
N ASN A 115 3.88 16.48 1.01
CA ASN A 115 3.66 16.92 2.38
C ASN A 115 2.31 16.39 2.90
N LEU A 116 2.07 15.10 2.71
CA LEU A 116 0.91 14.41 3.29
C LEU A 116 1.01 14.43 4.82
N ALA A 117 -0.08 14.81 5.48
CA ALA A 117 -0.23 14.80 6.94
C ALA A 117 0.86 15.55 7.74
N LYS A 118 1.68 16.41 7.10
CA LYS A 118 2.57 17.33 7.83
C LYS A 118 1.73 18.40 8.50
N LYS A 119 1.93 18.60 9.80
CA LYS A 119 1.49 19.83 10.46
C LYS A 119 2.36 20.95 9.92
N HIS A 120 1.72 22.02 9.44
CA HIS A 120 2.41 23.30 9.29
C HIS A 120 2.65 23.80 10.72
N ASN A 121 3.92 23.86 11.11
CA ASN A 121 4.34 24.64 12.28
C ASN A 121 4.44 26.10 11.87
#